data_AF-A0A654TH15-F1
#
_entry.id   AF-A0A654TH15-F1
#
_cell.length_a   1.000
_cell.length_b   1.000
_cell.length_c   1.000
_cell.angle_alpha   90.00
_cell.angle_beta   90.00
_cell.angle_gamma   90.00
#
_symmetry.space_group_name_H-M   'P 1'
#
loop_
_entity.id
_entity.type
_entity.pdbx_description
1 polymer ?
#
loop_
_entity_poly.entity_id
_entity_poly.type
_entity_poly.pdbx_seq_one_letter_code
_entity_poly.pdbx_strand_id
1 'polypeptide(L)'
;MRPPILYGDVSRPRAMTVEWITYAQSLTDKPVKGMLTGPVTILAWSFVRDDQPLADTANQVALAIRDETVDLQSAGIAVIQVDEPALRELLPLRRADQAEYLRWAVGAFRLATSGVSDATQIHTHLCYSEFGEVIGAIADLDADVTSIEAARSHMEVLDDLNAIGFANGVGPGVYDIHSPRVPSAEEMADSLRAALRAVPAERLWVNPDCGLKTRNVDEVTASLHNMVAAAREVRAG
;
A
#
# COMPACT_ATOMS: atom_id res chain seq x y z
N MET A 1 21.44 4.35 4.85
CA MET A 1 20.74 3.19 5.44
C MET A 1 21.67 1.99 5.39
N ARG A 2 21.61 1.07 6.36
CA ARG A 2 22.41 -0.16 6.39
C ARG A 2 21.48 -1.34 6.09
N PRO A 3 21.49 -1.93 4.87
CA PRO A 3 20.58 -3.00 4.50
C PRO A 3 20.72 -4.23 5.43
N PRO A 4 19.62 -4.91 5.80
CA PRO A 4 19.67 -6.23 6.41
C PRO A 4 20.29 -7.28 5.48
N ILE A 5 20.65 -8.44 6.01
CA ILE A 5 21.19 -9.57 5.24
C ILE A 5 20.26 -10.77 5.43
N LEU A 6 19.68 -11.30 4.35
CA LEU A 6 18.92 -12.55 4.34
C LEU A 6 19.89 -13.69 4.00
N TYR A 7 20.52 -14.26 5.03
CA TYR A 7 21.60 -15.25 4.87
C TYR A 7 21.13 -16.72 4.87
N GLY A 8 19.86 -16.98 5.19
CA GLY A 8 19.32 -18.32 5.37
C GLY A 8 17.80 -18.32 5.30
N ASP A 9 17.18 -19.45 5.65
CA ASP A 9 15.74 -19.61 5.52
C ASP A 9 14.97 -18.69 6.46
N VAL A 10 13.93 -18.03 5.93
CA VAL A 10 13.12 -17.08 6.68
C VAL A 10 11.93 -17.79 7.33
N SER A 11 11.71 -17.52 8.62
CA SER A 11 10.53 -17.96 9.36
C SER A 11 10.15 -16.94 10.42
N ARG A 12 8.88 -16.95 10.85
CA ARG A 12 8.35 -16.07 11.89
C ARG A 12 8.18 -16.84 13.22
N PRO A 13 9.13 -16.75 14.17
CA PRO A 13 9.08 -17.56 15.40
C PRO A 13 7.99 -17.11 16.39
N ARG A 14 7.52 -15.87 16.29
CA ARG A 14 6.49 -15.27 17.15
C ARG A 14 5.82 -14.10 16.44
N ALA A 15 4.63 -13.71 16.90
CA ALA A 15 3.95 -12.51 16.44
C ALA A 15 4.84 -11.26 16.55
N MET A 16 4.73 -10.36 15.57
CA MET A 16 5.60 -9.19 15.42
C MET A 16 4.92 -7.89 15.82
N THR A 17 3.67 -7.67 15.36
CA THR A 17 2.94 -6.40 15.43
C THR A 17 1.60 -6.51 16.17
N VAL A 18 1.09 -7.72 16.36
CA VAL A 18 -0.21 -7.99 17.02
C VAL A 18 -0.38 -7.24 18.33
N GLU A 19 0.60 -7.27 19.23
CA GLU A 19 0.54 -6.59 20.54
C GLU A 19 0.25 -5.09 20.39
N TRP A 20 0.97 -4.41 19.50
CA TRP A 20 0.85 -2.97 19.30
C TRP A 20 -0.45 -2.57 18.62
N ILE A 21 -0.86 -3.34 17.60
CA ILE A 21 -2.05 -3.03 16.82
C ILE A 21 -3.33 -3.33 17.63
N THR A 22 -3.35 -4.43 18.40
CA THR A 22 -4.47 -4.73 19.29
C THR A 22 -4.62 -3.71 20.40
N TYR A 23 -3.50 -3.26 20.99
CA TYR A 23 -3.52 -2.14 21.93
C TYR A 23 -4.09 -0.87 21.29
N ALA A 24 -3.61 -0.49 20.09
CA ALA A 24 -4.13 0.69 19.38
C ALA A 24 -5.63 0.58 19.07
N GLN A 25 -6.10 -0.58 18.61
CA GLN A 25 -7.53 -0.84 18.36
C GLN A 25 -8.36 -0.76 19.65
N SER A 26 -7.81 -1.14 20.81
CA SER A 26 -8.53 -1.05 22.10
C SER A 26 -8.84 0.38 22.56
N LEU A 27 -8.15 1.38 22.00
CA LEU A 27 -8.29 2.79 22.38
C LEU A 27 -9.35 3.55 21.57
N THR A 28 -10.02 2.89 20.63
CA THR A 28 -10.97 3.54 19.70
C THR A 28 -11.98 2.55 19.14
N ASP A 29 -13.21 3.00 18.91
CA ASP A 29 -14.25 2.21 18.21
C ASP A 29 -14.09 2.26 16.68
N LYS A 30 -13.19 3.12 16.17
CA LYS A 30 -12.90 3.18 14.73
C LYS A 30 -11.95 2.04 14.33
N PRO A 31 -12.07 1.49 13.11
CA PRO A 31 -11.11 0.51 12.61
C PRO A 31 -9.67 1.06 12.60
N VAL A 32 -8.75 0.32 13.20
CA VAL A 32 -7.30 0.55 13.14
C VAL A 32 -6.70 -0.44 12.15
N LYS A 33 -5.88 0.05 11.22
CA LYS A 33 -5.21 -0.82 10.25
C LYS A 33 -4.01 -1.52 10.90
N GLY A 34 -3.87 -2.83 10.68
CA GLY A 34 -2.60 -3.53 10.83
C GLY A 34 -1.61 -3.05 9.76
N MET A 35 -0.33 -2.94 10.08
CA MET A 35 0.69 -2.41 9.17
C MET A 35 1.84 -3.40 9.02
N LEU A 36 2.08 -3.85 7.79
CA LEU A 36 3.15 -4.78 7.45
C LEU A 36 3.88 -4.30 6.19
N THR A 37 5.15 -4.69 6.06
CA THR A 37 5.91 -4.52 4.83
C THR A 37 5.81 -5.81 4.01
N GLY A 38 5.54 -5.67 2.72
CA GLY A 38 5.41 -6.80 1.81
C GLY A 38 6.73 -7.52 1.52
N PRO A 39 6.66 -8.78 1.06
CA PRO A 39 7.82 -9.61 0.81
C PRO A 39 8.78 -9.02 -0.24
N VAL A 40 8.27 -8.39 -1.30
CA VAL A 40 9.12 -7.86 -2.39
C VAL A 40 10.00 -6.73 -1.88
N THR A 41 9.44 -5.84 -1.04
CA THR A 41 10.16 -4.72 -0.44
C THR A 41 11.19 -5.19 0.58
N ILE A 42 10.86 -6.19 1.41
CA ILE A 42 11.82 -6.80 2.33
C ILE A 42 13.03 -7.35 1.56
N LEU A 43 12.80 -7.99 0.40
CA LEU A 43 13.88 -8.46 -0.48
C LEU A 43 14.66 -7.30 -1.09
N ALA A 44 13.98 -6.34 -1.72
CA ALA A 44 14.59 -5.22 -2.44
C ALA A 44 15.53 -4.39 -1.56
N TRP A 45 15.18 -4.21 -0.29
CA TRP A 45 15.94 -3.41 0.66
C TRP A 45 16.89 -4.21 1.54
N SER A 46 17.12 -5.49 1.22
CA SER A 46 18.07 -6.37 1.88
C SER A 46 19.15 -6.86 0.93
N PHE A 47 20.30 -7.27 1.47
CA PHE A 47 21.23 -8.14 0.76
C PHE A 47 20.71 -9.57 0.84
N VAL A 48 20.22 -10.09 -0.28
CA VAL A 48 19.64 -11.43 -0.38
C VAL A 48 20.72 -12.47 -0.71
N ARG A 49 20.64 -13.64 -0.07
CA ARG A 49 21.44 -14.83 -0.43
C ARG A 49 21.36 -15.14 -1.94
N ASP A 50 22.45 -15.66 -2.49
CA ASP A 50 22.64 -15.92 -3.93
C ASP A 50 22.71 -17.42 -4.28
N ASP A 51 22.43 -18.28 -3.31
CA ASP A 51 22.47 -19.75 -3.43
C ASP A 51 21.13 -20.38 -3.84
N GLN A 52 20.07 -19.57 -4.02
CA GLN A 52 18.76 -20.01 -4.51
C GLN A 52 18.03 -18.89 -5.30
N PRO A 53 17.00 -19.21 -6.10
CA PRO A 53 16.19 -18.21 -6.79
C PRO A 53 15.57 -17.18 -5.83
N LEU A 54 15.50 -15.91 -6.27
CA LEU A 54 14.86 -14.83 -5.48
C LEU A 54 13.40 -15.16 -5.14
N ALA A 55 12.67 -15.80 -6.07
CA ALA A 55 11.29 -16.21 -5.87
C ALA A 55 11.12 -17.17 -4.67
N ASP A 56 12.07 -18.07 -4.44
CA ASP A 56 12.02 -19.01 -3.32
C ASP A 56 12.20 -18.28 -1.99
N THR A 57 13.16 -17.34 -1.94
CA THR A 57 13.34 -16.47 -0.77
C THR A 57 12.13 -15.56 -0.54
N ALA A 58 11.53 -15.02 -1.61
CA ALA A 58 10.32 -14.20 -1.54
C ALA A 58 9.15 -14.98 -0.94
N ASN A 59 8.98 -16.24 -1.34
CA ASN A 59 7.94 -17.11 -0.80
C ASN A 59 8.15 -17.42 0.69
N GLN A 60 9.38 -17.61 1.14
CA GLN A 60 9.67 -17.79 2.57
C GLN A 60 9.29 -16.53 3.39
N VAL A 61 9.64 -15.34 2.89
CA VAL A 61 9.22 -14.07 3.53
C VAL A 61 7.70 -13.94 3.48
N ALA A 62 7.07 -14.24 2.35
CA ALA A 62 5.62 -14.18 2.20
C ALA A 62 4.88 -15.10 3.19
N LEU A 63 5.37 -16.31 3.43
CA LEU A 63 4.82 -17.22 4.44
C LEU A 63 4.95 -16.64 5.85
N ALA A 64 6.09 -16.03 6.18
CA ALA A 64 6.29 -15.36 7.47
C ALA A 64 5.33 -14.16 7.65
N ILE A 65 5.07 -13.39 6.59
CA ILE A 65 4.08 -12.30 6.60
C ILE A 65 2.65 -12.85 6.66
N ARG A 66 2.35 -13.97 5.99
CA ARG A 66 1.05 -14.66 6.04
C ARG A 66 0.67 -15.05 7.46
N ASP A 67 1.62 -15.59 8.23
CA ASP A 67 1.35 -15.94 9.63
C ASP A 67 0.97 -14.68 10.44
N GLU A 68 1.58 -13.54 10.14
CA GLU A 68 1.25 -12.26 10.79
C GLU A 68 -0.10 -11.69 10.36
N THR A 69 -0.46 -11.78 9.07
CA THR A 69 -1.78 -11.33 8.58
C THR A 69 -2.91 -12.16 9.20
N VAL A 70 -2.72 -13.47 9.30
CA VAL A 70 -3.66 -14.39 9.96
C VAL A 70 -3.77 -14.10 11.45
N ASP A 71 -2.67 -13.84 12.15
CA ASP A 71 -2.69 -13.51 13.57
C ASP A 71 -3.38 -12.17 13.84
N LEU A 72 -3.14 -11.14 13.01
CA LEU A 72 -3.82 -9.85 13.10
C LEU A 72 -5.33 -10.02 12.92
N GLN A 73 -5.76 -10.77 11.90
CA GLN A 73 -7.18 -11.10 11.73
C GLN A 73 -7.73 -11.83 12.97
N SER A 74 -7.02 -12.84 13.46
CA SER A 74 -7.45 -13.66 14.60
C SER A 74 -7.57 -12.83 15.89
N ALA A 75 -6.82 -11.73 15.99
CA ALA A 75 -6.91 -10.76 17.06
C ALA A 75 -8.00 -9.69 16.87
N GLY A 76 -8.82 -9.82 15.82
CA GLY A 76 -9.97 -8.94 15.55
C GLY A 76 -9.66 -7.72 14.69
N ILE A 77 -8.48 -7.65 14.06
CA ILE A 77 -8.13 -6.53 13.17
C ILE A 77 -8.82 -6.72 11.81
N ALA A 78 -9.76 -5.82 11.51
CA ALA A 78 -10.61 -5.92 10.32
C ALA A 78 -9.94 -5.40 9.04
N VAL A 79 -8.89 -4.58 9.14
CA VAL A 79 -8.18 -4.00 8.00
C VAL A 79 -6.68 -4.21 8.18
N ILE A 80 -6.02 -4.81 7.19
CA ILE A 80 -4.59 -5.07 7.23
C ILE A 80 -3.96 -4.48 5.97
N GLN A 81 -2.93 -3.67 6.16
CA GLN A 81 -2.20 -3.02 5.08
C GLN A 81 -0.82 -3.66 4.92
N VAL A 82 -0.52 -4.12 3.71
CA VAL A 82 0.77 -4.70 3.32
C VAL A 82 1.37 -3.83 2.22
N ASP A 83 2.42 -3.08 2.55
CA ASP A 83 2.99 -2.07 1.65
C ASP A 83 4.10 -2.63 0.77
N GLU A 84 4.07 -2.33 -0.53
CA GLU A 84 5.10 -2.73 -1.50
C GLU A 84 5.72 -1.51 -2.23
N PRO A 85 6.33 -0.56 -1.50
CA PRO A 85 6.92 0.64 -2.08
C PRO A 85 8.11 0.36 -3.00
N ALA A 86 8.71 -0.83 -2.92
CA ALA A 86 9.86 -1.23 -3.76
C ALA A 86 9.49 -2.25 -4.85
N LEU A 87 8.20 -2.44 -5.15
CA LEU A 87 7.74 -3.38 -6.18
C LEU A 87 8.40 -3.16 -7.56
N ARG A 88 8.76 -1.92 -7.90
CA ARG A 88 9.43 -1.59 -9.17
C ARG A 88 10.97 -1.65 -9.06
N GLU A 89 11.54 -1.59 -7.86
CA GLU A 89 13.00 -1.46 -7.69
C GLU A 89 13.78 -2.67 -8.20
N LEU A 90 13.22 -3.88 -8.05
CA LEU A 90 13.81 -5.11 -8.56
C LEU A 90 13.33 -5.49 -9.97
N LEU A 91 12.53 -4.64 -10.63
CA LEU A 91 12.04 -4.89 -11.98
C LEU A 91 13.24 -4.98 -12.96
N PRO A 92 13.43 -6.10 -13.68
CA PRO A 92 14.55 -6.24 -14.59
C PRO A 92 14.57 -5.18 -15.70
N LEU A 93 15.76 -4.69 -16.04
CA LEU A 93 15.95 -3.73 -17.15
C LEU A 93 15.54 -4.32 -18.50
N ARG A 94 15.72 -5.62 -18.69
CA ARG A 94 15.34 -6.31 -19.93
C ARG A 94 13.87 -6.67 -19.86
N ARG A 95 13.07 -6.14 -20.80
CA ARG A 95 11.63 -6.45 -20.94
C ARG A 95 11.32 -7.95 -20.97
N ALA A 96 12.20 -8.76 -21.57
CA ALA A 96 12.03 -10.22 -21.63
C ALA A 96 12.00 -10.90 -20.25
N ASP A 97 12.66 -10.32 -19.25
CA ASP A 97 12.77 -10.89 -17.90
C ASP A 97 11.69 -10.33 -16.95
N GLN A 98 11.04 -9.22 -17.31
CA GLN A 98 10.06 -8.53 -16.47
C GLN A 98 8.83 -9.40 -16.17
N ALA A 99 8.36 -10.17 -17.15
CA ALA A 99 7.20 -11.03 -16.95
C ALA A 99 7.44 -12.10 -15.87
N GLU A 100 8.65 -12.65 -15.78
CA GLU A 100 8.97 -13.61 -14.72
C GLU A 100 9.05 -12.95 -13.35
N TYR A 101 9.69 -11.79 -13.29
CA TYR A 101 9.73 -10.98 -12.08
C TYR A 101 8.35 -10.68 -11.52
N LEU A 102 7.48 -10.08 -12.36
CA LEU A 102 6.15 -9.67 -11.93
C LEU A 102 5.30 -10.87 -11.48
N ARG A 103 5.42 -12.04 -12.14
CA ARG A 103 4.71 -13.26 -11.73
C ARG A 103 5.04 -13.67 -10.30
N TRP A 104 6.33 -13.75 -9.94
CA TRP A 104 6.68 -14.18 -8.58
C TRP A 104 6.46 -13.06 -7.56
N ALA A 105 6.66 -11.79 -7.92
CA ALA A 105 6.45 -10.66 -7.03
C ALA A 105 4.97 -10.56 -6.60
N VAL A 106 4.05 -10.62 -7.57
CA VAL A 106 2.61 -10.69 -7.32
C VAL A 106 2.25 -11.96 -6.55
N GLY A 107 2.80 -13.11 -6.94
CA GLY A 107 2.56 -14.38 -6.26
C GLY A 107 2.94 -14.35 -4.77
N ALA A 108 4.09 -13.74 -4.44
CA ALA A 108 4.55 -13.58 -3.08
C ALA A 108 3.63 -12.64 -2.27
N PHE A 109 3.21 -11.51 -2.85
CA PHE A 109 2.24 -10.63 -2.21
C PHE A 109 0.92 -11.36 -1.90
N ARG A 110 0.35 -12.05 -2.89
CA ARG A 110 -0.89 -12.82 -2.70
C ARG A 110 -0.73 -13.96 -1.71
N LEU A 111 0.43 -14.61 -1.65
CA LEU A 111 0.72 -15.63 -0.65
C LEU A 111 0.70 -15.04 0.77
N ALA A 112 1.23 -13.83 0.95
CA ALA A 112 1.24 -13.11 2.22
C ALA A 112 -0.16 -12.66 2.67
N THR A 113 -1.08 -12.39 1.75
CA THR A 113 -2.40 -11.81 2.06
C THR A 113 -3.57 -12.79 1.96
N SER A 114 -3.46 -13.91 1.23
CA SER A 114 -4.54 -14.90 1.03
C SER A 114 -4.81 -15.84 2.21
N GLY A 115 -4.33 -15.51 3.41
CA GLY A 115 -4.60 -16.25 4.65
C GLY A 115 -5.84 -15.78 5.39
N VAL A 116 -6.37 -14.61 5.01
CA VAL A 116 -7.50 -13.97 5.68
C VAL A 116 -8.83 -14.36 5.03
N SER A 117 -9.92 -14.08 5.74
CA SER A 117 -11.30 -14.26 5.27
C SER A 117 -11.75 -13.06 4.44
N ASP A 118 -12.79 -13.25 3.63
CA ASP A 118 -13.41 -12.20 2.81
C ASP A 118 -13.93 -11.00 3.61
N ALA A 119 -14.09 -11.14 4.94
CA ALA A 119 -14.49 -10.05 5.83
C ALA A 119 -13.33 -9.12 6.23
N THR A 120 -12.08 -9.56 6.07
CA THR A 120 -10.89 -8.77 6.39
C THR A 120 -10.40 -8.05 5.14
N GLN A 121 -10.35 -6.72 5.22
CA GLN A 121 -9.95 -5.90 4.09
C GLN A 121 -8.43 -5.76 3.99
N ILE A 122 -7.86 -6.16 2.87
CA ILE A 122 -6.44 -6.02 2.54
C ILE A 122 -6.21 -4.70 1.80
N HIS A 123 -5.36 -3.87 2.38
CA HIS A 123 -4.87 -2.65 1.76
C HIS A 123 -3.44 -2.86 1.26
N THR A 124 -3.06 -2.12 0.22
CA THR A 124 -1.66 -1.97 -0.15
C THR A 124 -1.32 -0.52 -0.50
N HIS A 125 -0.07 -0.15 -0.29
CA HIS A 125 0.48 1.13 -0.69
C HIS A 125 1.65 0.95 -1.65
N LEU A 126 1.65 1.76 -2.72
CA LEU A 126 2.69 1.80 -3.73
C LEU A 126 3.21 3.24 -3.89
N CYS A 127 4.51 3.46 -3.69
CA CYS A 127 5.17 4.77 -3.74
C CYS A 127 5.63 5.15 -5.15
N TYR A 128 4.73 5.12 -6.14
CA TYR A 128 5.07 5.51 -7.50
C TYR A 128 4.03 6.46 -8.07
N SER A 129 4.46 7.33 -8.98
CA SER A 129 3.59 8.21 -9.77
C SER A 129 3.43 7.75 -11.22
N GLU A 130 4.35 6.89 -11.70
CA GLU A 130 4.34 6.34 -13.07
C GLU A 130 4.18 4.82 -13.03
N PHE A 131 3.01 4.34 -13.41
CA PHE A 131 2.62 2.93 -13.29
C PHE A 131 2.59 2.16 -14.60
N GLY A 132 2.88 2.79 -15.75
CA GLY A 132 2.68 2.16 -17.07
C GLY A 132 3.32 0.77 -17.24
N GLU A 133 4.48 0.52 -16.62
CA GLU A 133 5.18 -0.78 -16.70
C GLU A 133 4.64 -1.84 -15.72
N VAL A 134 3.93 -1.43 -14.67
CA VAL A 134 3.49 -2.31 -13.57
C VAL A 134 1.97 -2.30 -13.35
N ILE A 135 1.21 -1.55 -14.15
CA ILE A 135 -0.25 -1.36 -13.96
C ILE A 135 -1.01 -2.69 -13.91
N GLY A 136 -0.66 -3.65 -14.78
CA GLY A 136 -1.25 -4.99 -14.76
C GLY A 136 -0.91 -5.75 -13.48
N ALA A 137 0.33 -5.62 -12.99
CA ALA A 137 0.75 -6.24 -11.74
C ALA A 137 -0.03 -5.68 -10.54
N ILE A 138 -0.35 -4.37 -10.52
CA ILE A 138 -1.17 -3.75 -9.47
C ILE A 138 -2.57 -4.39 -9.41
N ALA A 139 -3.19 -4.60 -10.57
CA ALA A 139 -4.47 -5.30 -10.64
C ALA A 139 -4.33 -6.75 -10.15
N ASP A 140 -3.26 -7.43 -10.55
CA ASP A 140 -3.01 -8.82 -10.17
C ASP A 140 -2.64 -9.01 -8.69
N LEU A 141 -2.23 -7.95 -7.97
CA LEU A 141 -2.04 -7.99 -6.51
C LEU A 141 -3.33 -8.35 -5.77
N ASP A 142 -4.49 -8.04 -6.35
CA ASP A 142 -5.80 -8.43 -5.82
C ASP A 142 -6.06 -7.87 -4.41
N ALA A 143 -5.53 -6.67 -4.12
CA ALA A 143 -5.82 -5.95 -2.88
C ALA A 143 -7.20 -5.28 -2.95
N ASP A 144 -7.95 -5.29 -1.86
CA ASP A 144 -9.27 -4.64 -1.79
C ASP A 144 -9.18 -3.13 -1.98
N VAL A 145 -8.09 -2.52 -1.47
CA VAL A 145 -7.82 -1.09 -1.59
C VAL A 145 -6.35 -0.84 -1.89
N THR A 146 -6.07 -0.15 -2.99
CA THR A 146 -4.71 0.26 -3.36
C THR A 146 -4.55 1.77 -3.21
N SER A 147 -3.65 2.20 -2.34
CA SER A 147 -3.27 3.61 -2.17
C SER A 147 -2.03 3.93 -2.98
N ILE A 148 -2.07 5.02 -3.75
CA ILE A 148 -1.04 5.42 -4.72
C ILE A 148 -0.71 6.90 -4.58
N GLU A 149 0.53 7.27 -4.92
CA GLU A 149 0.93 8.67 -4.98
C GLU A 149 0.31 9.34 -6.22
N ALA A 150 -0.40 10.46 -6.01
CA ALA A 150 -1.12 11.14 -7.08
C ALA A 150 -1.15 12.66 -6.95
N ALA A 151 -0.78 13.24 -5.80
CA ALA A 151 -0.97 14.67 -5.58
C ALA A 151 -0.15 15.54 -6.55
N ARG A 152 0.95 15.01 -7.09
CA ARG A 152 1.82 15.67 -8.08
C ARG A 152 1.48 15.36 -9.54
N SER A 153 0.80 14.25 -9.81
CA SER A 153 0.49 13.77 -11.17
C SER A 153 -0.93 14.12 -11.63
N HIS A 154 -1.61 15.04 -10.93
CA HIS A 154 -2.95 15.52 -11.29
C HIS A 154 -3.99 14.41 -11.53
N MET A 155 -3.88 13.28 -10.81
CA MET A 155 -4.77 12.12 -10.89
C MET A 155 -4.72 11.33 -12.22
N GLU A 156 -3.76 11.57 -13.11
CA GLU A 156 -3.66 10.92 -14.44
C GLU A 156 -3.64 9.38 -14.36
N VAL A 157 -3.02 8.83 -13.32
CA VAL A 157 -2.96 7.38 -13.07
C VAL A 157 -4.32 6.69 -12.99
N LEU A 158 -5.37 7.42 -12.59
CA LEU A 158 -6.70 6.82 -12.41
C LEU A 158 -7.36 6.43 -13.74
N ASP A 159 -7.07 7.18 -14.81
CA ASP A 159 -7.57 6.85 -16.15
C ASP A 159 -6.93 5.54 -16.65
N ASP A 160 -5.64 5.34 -16.41
CA ASP A 160 -4.92 4.11 -16.76
C ASP A 160 -5.47 2.90 -16.00
N LEU A 161 -5.72 3.04 -14.68
CA LEU A 161 -6.32 1.99 -13.86
C LEU A 161 -7.74 1.64 -14.36
N ASN A 162 -8.54 2.64 -14.71
CA ASN A 162 -9.89 2.41 -15.21
C ASN A 162 -9.87 1.74 -16.60
N ALA A 163 -8.93 2.13 -17.47
CA ALA A 163 -8.77 1.55 -18.81
C ALA A 163 -8.45 0.05 -18.79
N ILE A 164 -7.73 -0.43 -17.77
CA ILE A 164 -7.44 -1.86 -17.59
C ILE A 164 -8.53 -2.63 -16.82
N GLY A 165 -9.64 -1.97 -16.47
CA GLY A 165 -10.76 -2.59 -15.76
C GLY A 165 -10.50 -2.83 -14.27
N PHE A 166 -9.60 -2.06 -13.65
CA PHE A 166 -9.39 -2.13 -12.19
C PHE A 166 -10.73 -1.87 -11.50
N ALA A 167 -11.19 -2.80 -10.65
CA ALA A 167 -12.51 -2.78 -10.03
C ALA A 167 -12.49 -2.53 -8.51
N ASN A 168 -11.31 -2.65 -7.89
CA ASN A 168 -11.15 -2.55 -6.44
C ASN A 168 -11.08 -1.08 -5.99
N GLY A 169 -11.02 -0.87 -4.67
CA GLY A 169 -10.88 0.45 -4.07
C GLY A 169 -9.53 1.08 -4.42
N VAL A 170 -9.51 2.40 -4.58
CA VAL A 170 -8.29 3.15 -4.88
C VAL A 170 -8.23 4.43 -4.06
N GLY A 171 -7.05 4.72 -3.53
CA GLY A 171 -6.77 5.90 -2.72
C GLY A 171 -5.65 6.74 -3.36
N PRO A 172 -5.97 7.59 -4.34
CA PRO A 172 -4.99 8.52 -4.90
C PRO A 172 -4.68 9.61 -3.86
N GLY A 173 -3.40 9.79 -3.54
CA GLY A 173 -2.98 10.78 -2.57
C GLY A 173 -3.38 12.20 -2.97
N VAL A 174 -4.01 12.95 -2.05
CA VAL A 174 -4.43 14.35 -2.27
C VAL A 174 -3.59 15.36 -1.49
N TYR A 175 -2.56 14.87 -0.79
CA TYR A 175 -1.64 15.67 0.01
C TYR A 175 -0.21 15.20 -0.27
N ASP A 176 0.58 16.07 -0.93
CA ASP A 176 2.02 15.88 -1.14
C ASP A 176 2.76 15.96 0.19
N ILE A 177 3.02 14.77 0.75
CA ILE A 177 3.70 14.65 2.04
C ILE A 177 5.17 15.02 1.96
N HIS A 178 5.78 15.26 0.79
CA HIS A 178 7.18 15.68 0.67
C HIS A 178 7.37 17.20 0.72
N SER A 179 6.27 17.95 0.80
CA SER A 179 6.26 19.41 0.97
C SER A 179 5.85 19.77 2.41
N PRO A 180 6.50 20.78 3.04
CA PRO A 180 6.04 21.33 4.33
C PRO A 180 4.82 22.25 4.17
N ARG A 181 4.41 22.56 2.94
CA ARG A 181 3.24 23.39 2.65
C ARG A 181 1.97 22.69 3.14
N VAL A 182 1.09 23.43 3.81
CA VAL A 182 -0.26 22.99 4.15
C VAL A 182 -1.19 23.25 2.96
N PRO A 183 -1.61 22.24 2.18
CA PRO A 183 -2.64 22.39 1.14
C PRO A 183 -3.99 22.84 1.72
N SER A 184 -4.74 23.62 0.95
CA SER A 184 -6.08 24.07 1.34
C SER A 184 -7.12 22.96 1.16
N ALA A 185 -8.27 23.08 1.82
CA ALA A 185 -9.38 22.14 1.63
C ALA A 185 -9.93 22.21 0.19
N GLU A 186 -9.96 23.40 -0.43
CA GLU A 186 -10.42 23.61 -1.81
C GLU A 186 -9.51 22.90 -2.82
N GLU A 187 -8.19 23.01 -2.67
CA GLU A 187 -7.21 22.31 -3.52
C GLU A 187 -7.40 20.79 -3.48
N MET A 188 -7.66 20.24 -2.28
CA MET A 188 -7.94 18.81 -2.13
C MET A 188 -9.31 18.43 -2.66
N ALA A 189 -10.33 19.26 -2.49
CA ALA A 189 -11.67 19.00 -3.01
C ALA A 189 -11.67 18.95 -4.55
N ASP A 190 -10.91 19.82 -5.20
CA ASP A 190 -10.75 19.80 -6.65
C ASP A 190 -10.03 18.54 -7.13
N SER A 191 -9.02 18.09 -6.39
CA SER A 191 -8.33 16.82 -6.64
C SER A 191 -9.28 15.62 -6.52
N LEU A 192 -10.14 15.61 -5.49
CA LEU A 192 -11.16 14.57 -5.30
C LEU A 192 -12.22 14.60 -6.41
N ARG A 193 -12.70 15.78 -6.82
CA ARG A 193 -13.62 15.91 -7.97
C ARG A 193 -12.98 15.43 -9.26
N ALA A 194 -11.66 15.64 -9.42
CA ALA A 194 -10.93 15.10 -10.55
C ALA A 194 -10.89 13.57 -10.52
N ALA A 195 -10.57 12.98 -9.37
CA ALA A 195 -10.59 11.53 -9.20
C ALA A 195 -11.97 10.91 -9.46
N LEU A 196 -13.04 11.58 -9.05
CA LEU A 196 -14.43 11.13 -9.27
C LEU A 196 -14.87 11.12 -10.74
N ARG A 197 -14.13 11.77 -11.65
CA ARG A 197 -14.39 11.64 -13.10
C ARG A 197 -13.87 10.31 -13.66
N ALA A 198 -12.86 9.73 -13.03
CA ALA A 198 -12.21 8.50 -13.47
C ALA A 198 -12.74 7.26 -12.72
N VAL A 199 -13.05 7.41 -11.42
CA VAL A 199 -13.41 6.30 -10.53
C VAL A 199 -14.70 6.64 -9.77
N PRO A 200 -15.67 5.70 -9.64
CA PRO A 200 -16.91 5.95 -8.91
C PRO A 200 -16.65 6.16 -7.41
N ALA A 201 -17.54 6.92 -6.75
CA ALA A 201 -17.37 7.36 -5.38
C ALA A 201 -17.23 6.22 -4.36
N GLU A 202 -17.99 5.14 -4.54
CA GLU A 202 -17.94 3.93 -3.71
C GLU A 202 -16.57 3.24 -3.67
N ARG A 203 -15.70 3.51 -4.65
CA ARG A 203 -14.35 2.94 -4.74
C ARG A 203 -13.26 3.92 -4.33
N LEU A 204 -13.58 5.20 -4.17
CA LEU A 204 -12.58 6.25 -3.93
C LEU A 204 -12.30 6.42 -2.43
N TRP A 205 -11.05 6.24 -2.05
CA TRP A 205 -10.51 6.54 -0.73
C TRP A 205 -9.81 7.89 -0.71
N VAL A 206 -9.79 8.54 0.46
CA VAL A 206 -9.12 9.83 0.66
C VAL A 206 -7.97 9.64 1.64
N ASN A 207 -6.74 9.86 1.17
CA ASN A 207 -5.52 9.70 1.94
C ASN A 207 -4.42 10.68 1.48
N PRO A 208 -3.36 10.87 2.27
CA PRO A 208 -2.13 11.51 1.81
C PRO A 208 -1.40 10.65 0.77
N ASP A 209 -0.38 11.22 0.11
CA ASP A 209 0.47 10.48 -0.84
C ASP A 209 1.19 9.30 -0.17
N CYS A 210 1.73 9.47 1.04
CA CYS A 210 2.46 8.42 1.76
C CYS A 210 2.40 8.65 3.28
N GLY A 211 3.24 7.93 4.04
CA GLY A 211 3.40 8.09 5.47
C GLY A 211 3.93 9.47 5.88
N LEU A 212 3.54 9.94 7.07
CA LEU A 212 3.80 11.30 7.55
C LEU A 212 5.05 11.43 8.43
N LYS A 213 5.87 10.38 8.51
CA LYS A 213 7.02 10.28 9.43
C LYS A 213 8.02 11.44 9.31
N THR A 214 8.15 12.02 8.13
CA THR A 214 9.13 13.08 7.85
C THR A 214 8.59 14.50 8.07
N ARG A 215 7.31 14.65 8.45
CA ARG A 215 6.62 15.95 8.58
C ARG A 215 6.47 16.40 10.04
N ASN A 216 6.26 17.70 10.24
CA ASN A 216 6.04 18.25 11.58
C ASN A 216 4.58 18.10 11.99
N VAL A 217 4.33 18.02 13.30
CA VAL A 217 2.98 17.77 13.86
C VAL A 217 1.98 18.86 13.46
N ASP A 218 2.39 20.13 13.50
CA ASP A 218 1.51 21.26 13.16
C ASP A 218 1.09 21.25 11.68
N GLU A 219 2.05 20.97 10.79
CA GLU A 219 1.82 20.82 9.34
C GLU A 219 0.85 19.68 9.05
N VAL A 220 1.09 18.53 9.68
CA VAL A 220 0.28 17.32 9.53
C VAL A 220 -1.15 17.56 10.03
N THR A 221 -1.29 18.12 11.23
CA THR A 221 -2.61 18.32 11.84
C THR A 221 -3.47 19.24 10.99
N ALA A 222 -2.90 20.36 10.53
CA ALA A 222 -3.61 21.29 9.66
C ALA A 222 -3.99 20.66 8.31
N SER A 223 -3.05 19.93 7.68
CA SER A 223 -3.29 19.28 6.38
C SER A 223 -4.37 18.20 6.47
N LEU A 224 -4.36 17.38 7.54
CA LEU A 224 -5.37 16.33 7.74
C LEU A 224 -6.76 16.92 8.06
N HIS A 225 -6.85 18.03 8.80
CA HIS A 225 -8.12 18.74 8.99
C HIS A 225 -8.71 19.22 7.65
N ASN A 226 -7.88 19.80 6.80
CA ASN A 226 -8.29 20.25 5.47
C ASN A 226 -8.74 19.07 4.59
N MET A 227 -8.04 17.95 4.65
CA MET A 227 -8.39 16.73 3.92
C MET A 227 -9.76 16.16 4.32
N VAL A 228 -10.04 16.13 5.62
CA VAL A 228 -11.36 15.70 6.11
C VAL A 228 -12.45 16.70 5.72
N ALA A 229 -12.16 18.00 5.73
CA ALA A 229 -13.11 19.02 5.29
C ALA A 229 -13.43 18.88 3.80
N ALA A 230 -12.42 18.71 2.95
CA ALA A 230 -12.58 18.46 1.52
C ALA A 230 -13.44 17.23 1.23
N ALA A 231 -13.17 16.11 1.91
CA ALA A 231 -13.98 14.89 1.77
C ALA A 231 -15.44 15.10 2.18
N ARG A 232 -15.72 15.92 3.21
CA ARG A 232 -17.09 16.25 3.63
C ARG A 232 -17.81 17.12 2.62
N GLU A 233 -17.11 18.11 2.05
CA GLU A 233 -17.65 18.99 1.01
C GLU A 233 -18.06 18.19 -0.23
N VAL A 234 -17.16 17.34 -0.73
CA VAL A 234 -17.42 16.53 -1.92
C VAL A 234 -18.53 15.49 -1.70
N ARG A 235 -18.74 15.01 -0.47
CA ARG A 235 -19.85 14.11 -0.14
C ARG A 235 -21.22 14.80 -0.04
N ALA A 236 -21.23 16.12 0.16
CA ALA A 236 -22.47 16.88 0.35
C ALA A 236 -23.08 17.40 -0.96
N GLY A 237 -22.28 17.46 -2.03
CA GLY A 237 -22.72 17.79 -3.40
C GLY A 237 -23.05 16.54 -4.20
#